data_AF-A0A2G4ITQ4-F1
#
_entry.id   AF-A0A2G4ITQ4-F1
#
_cell.length_a   1.000
_cell.length_b   1.000
_cell.length_c   1.000
_cell.angle_alpha   90.00
_cell.angle_beta   90.00
_cell.angle_gamma   90.00
#
_symmetry.space_group_name_H-M   'P 1'
#
loop_
_entity.id
_entity.type
_entity.pdbx_description
1 polymer ?
#
loop_
_entity_poly.entity_id
_entity_poly.type
_entity_poly.pdbx_seq_one_letter_code
_entity_poly.pdbx_strand_id
1 'polypeptide(L)'
;MGALWDGAYDNANQVNEQGRLKIPEAAWESRRLKIFKKVDATAFGPNVTYVEQYLGEPPTSVYRQRIYVHRADPASSRIITDIYAFRGKDAEKVLGAHKDSSKLKGFSPASMDKLSNGCAMLWKAVGDSFEGVQNAESCHYIPSGISEKIRLSDRIVLSPAALST
;
A
#
# COMPACT_ATOMS: atom_id res chain seq x y z
N MET A 1 9.70 13.85 -0.08
CA MET A 1 9.17 12.48 -0.26
C MET A 1 7.97 12.39 -1.21
N GLY A 2 7.21 13.47 -1.47
CA GLY A 2 5.96 13.38 -2.24
C GLY A 2 6.07 12.88 -3.69
N ALA A 3 7.21 13.07 -4.36
CA ALA A 3 7.36 12.69 -5.77
C ALA A 3 7.66 11.19 -5.99
N LEU A 4 8.30 10.51 -5.03
CA LEU A 4 8.70 9.10 -5.21
C LEU A 4 7.53 8.13 -5.06
N TRP A 5 6.53 8.49 -4.27
CA TRP A 5 5.36 7.65 -4.00
C TRP A 5 4.27 7.79 -5.05
N ASP A 6 4.19 8.93 -5.74
CA ASP A 6 3.12 9.18 -6.69
C ASP A 6 3.39 8.44 -7.99
N GLY A 7 2.65 7.35 -8.24
CA GLY A 7 2.89 6.53 -9.41
C GLY A 7 2.02 5.30 -9.53
N ALA A 8 2.09 4.70 -10.72
CA ALA A 8 1.54 3.39 -11.03
C ALA A 8 2.70 2.42 -11.25
N TYR A 9 2.67 1.28 -10.54
CA TYR A 9 3.70 0.25 -10.57
C TYR A 9 3.06 -1.07 -11.00
N ASP A 10 3.45 -1.57 -12.17
CA ASP A 10 2.96 -2.82 -12.77
C ASP A 10 4.11 -3.84 -12.86
N ASN A 11 3.86 -5.09 -12.46
CA ASN A 11 4.83 -6.17 -12.61
C ASN A 11 4.67 -6.94 -13.95
N ALA A 12 4.00 -6.37 -14.96
CA ALA A 12 3.86 -6.99 -16.29
C ALA A 12 5.18 -7.52 -16.86
N ASN A 13 6.29 -6.78 -16.70
CA ASN A 13 7.61 -7.25 -17.15
C ASN A 13 8.07 -8.52 -16.44
N GLN A 14 7.82 -8.64 -15.13
CA GLN A 14 8.09 -9.85 -14.36
C GLN A 14 7.26 -11.02 -14.93
N VAL A 15 5.97 -10.81 -15.15
CA VAL A 15 5.07 -11.86 -15.64
C VAL A 15 5.47 -12.34 -17.04
N ASN A 16 5.75 -11.42 -17.95
CA ASN A 16 6.25 -11.73 -19.30
C ASN A 16 7.56 -12.54 -19.25
N GLU A 17 8.47 -12.16 -18.35
CA GLU A 17 9.76 -12.82 -18.20
C GLU A 17 9.62 -14.24 -17.62
N GLN A 18 8.69 -14.48 -16.69
CA GLN A 18 8.40 -15.84 -16.19
C GLN A 18 7.96 -16.78 -17.33
N GLY A 19 7.14 -16.29 -18.26
CA GLY A 19 6.74 -17.01 -19.46
C GLY A 19 7.92 -17.27 -20.41
N ARG A 20 8.76 -16.25 -20.64
CA ARG A 20 9.97 -16.37 -21.48
C ARG A 20 10.96 -17.40 -20.93
N LEU A 21 11.13 -17.42 -19.60
CA LEU A 21 12.01 -18.35 -18.88
C LEU A 21 11.37 -19.73 -18.68
N LYS A 22 10.12 -19.94 -19.14
CA LYS A 22 9.38 -21.21 -18.99
C LYS A 22 9.30 -21.69 -17.55
N ILE A 23 9.15 -20.76 -16.60
CA ILE A 23 8.89 -21.10 -15.21
C ILE A 23 7.56 -21.87 -15.16
N PRO A 24 7.41 -22.94 -14.36
CA PRO A 24 6.13 -23.61 -14.20
C PRO A 24 5.04 -22.64 -13.72
N GLU A 25 3.85 -22.66 -14.34
CA GLU A 25 2.76 -21.72 -14.02
C GLU A 25 2.37 -21.71 -12.54
N ALA A 26 2.45 -22.86 -11.86
CA ALA A 26 2.18 -22.98 -10.43
C ALA A 26 3.15 -22.15 -9.54
N ALA A 27 4.30 -21.74 -10.07
CA ALA A 27 5.29 -20.91 -9.40
C ALA A 27 5.26 -19.45 -9.90
N TRP A 28 4.29 -19.08 -10.74
CA TRP A 28 4.21 -17.71 -11.24
C TRP A 28 3.67 -16.76 -10.19
N GLU A 29 4.32 -15.60 -10.11
CA GLU A 29 3.70 -14.43 -9.53
C GLU A 29 2.55 -13.95 -10.42
N SER A 30 1.40 -13.69 -9.80
CA SER A 30 0.26 -13.09 -10.48
C SER A 30 0.56 -11.65 -10.90
N ARG A 31 -0.01 -11.22 -12.03
CA ARG A 31 0.06 -9.81 -12.43
C ARG A 31 -0.67 -8.91 -11.43
N ARG A 32 -0.02 -7.82 -11.05
CA ARG A 32 -0.47 -6.83 -10.07
C ARG A 32 -0.11 -5.43 -10.56
N LEU A 33 -1.08 -4.53 -10.44
CA LEU A 33 -0.89 -3.11 -10.63
C LEU A 33 -1.16 -2.40 -9.31
N LYS A 34 -0.20 -1.61 -8.83
CA LYS A 34 -0.32 -0.81 -7.60
C LYS A 34 -0.29 0.67 -7.97
N ILE A 35 -1.32 1.40 -7.59
CA ILE A 35 -1.40 2.85 -7.76
C ILE A 35 -1.28 3.49 -6.39
N PHE A 36 -0.36 4.44 -6.28
CA PHE A 36 -0.16 5.27 -5.10
C PHE A 36 -0.34 6.71 -5.53
N LYS A 37 -1.22 7.43 -4.83
CA LYS A 37 -1.52 8.81 -5.16
C LYS A 37 -1.70 9.67 -3.93
N LYS A 38 -0.95 10.76 -3.85
CA LYS A 38 -1.16 11.83 -2.89
C LYS A 38 -2.53 12.43 -3.15
N VAL A 39 -3.35 12.46 -2.11
CA VAL A 39 -4.74 12.93 -2.16
C VAL A 39 -4.97 14.01 -1.13
N ASP A 40 -5.92 14.89 -1.43
CA ASP A 40 -6.46 15.80 -0.43
C ASP A 40 -7.54 15.08 0.39
N ALA A 41 -7.18 14.69 1.61
CA ALA A 41 -8.05 14.02 2.57
C ALA A 41 -7.80 14.65 3.95
N THR A 42 -8.15 15.95 4.07
CA THR A 42 -7.82 16.82 5.22
C THR A 42 -8.10 16.22 6.60
N ALA A 43 -9.14 15.39 6.73
CA ALA A 43 -9.48 14.69 7.98
C ALA A 43 -8.37 13.74 8.50
N PHE A 44 -7.42 13.33 7.65
CA PHE A 44 -6.28 12.49 8.01
C PHE A 44 -4.99 13.30 8.22
N GLY A 45 -5.00 14.60 7.92
CA GLY A 45 -3.83 15.48 7.98
C GLY A 45 -3.18 15.75 6.62
N PRO A 46 -1.96 16.32 6.59
CA PRO A 46 -1.39 16.93 5.38
C PRO A 46 -0.67 15.97 4.42
N ASN A 47 -0.31 14.77 4.88
CA ASN A 47 0.52 13.83 4.13
C ASN A 47 -0.19 12.49 3.97
N VAL A 48 -1.10 12.45 2.99
CA VAL A 48 -2.00 11.31 2.79
C VAL A 48 -1.84 10.76 1.39
N THR A 49 -1.71 9.45 1.30
CA THR A 49 -1.64 8.71 0.04
C THR A 49 -2.79 7.73 -0.02
N TYR A 50 -3.59 7.81 -1.08
CA TYR A 50 -4.54 6.77 -1.43
C TYR A 50 -3.82 5.68 -2.23
N VAL A 51 -4.09 4.43 -1.87
CA VAL A 51 -3.51 3.24 -2.51
C VAL A 51 -4.62 2.39 -3.09
N GLU A 52 -4.48 2.00 -4.35
CA GLU A 52 -5.41 1.12 -5.05
C GLU A 52 -4.62 0.04 -5.78
N GLN A 53 -4.95 -1.22 -5.52
CA GLN A 53 -4.22 -2.37 -6.05
C GLN A 53 -5.15 -3.29 -6.81
N TYR A 54 -4.72 -3.64 -8.01
CA TYR A 54 -5.40 -4.50 -8.94
C TYR A 54 -4.68 -5.84 -9.06
N LEU A 55 -5.43 -6.90 -9.32
CA LEU A 55 -4.96 -8.25 -9.61
C LEU A 55 -5.48 -8.68 -10.98
N GLY A 56 -4.72 -9.53 -11.65
CA GLY A 56 -5.14 -10.27 -12.84
C GLY A 56 -4.43 -9.82 -14.12
N GLU A 57 -4.71 -10.54 -15.20
CA GLU A 57 -4.18 -10.30 -16.53
C GLU A 57 -5.34 -10.26 -17.54
N PRO A 58 -5.86 -9.07 -17.91
CA PRO A 58 -5.43 -7.73 -17.48
C PRO A 58 -5.79 -7.41 -16.02
N PRO A 59 -5.09 -6.45 -15.36
CA PRO A 59 -5.31 -6.11 -13.95
C PRO A 59 -6.56 -5.25 -13.77
N THR A 60 -7.73 -5.87 -13.83
CA THR A 60 -9.04 -5.20 -13.79
C THR A 60 -9.76 -5.33 -12.45
N SER A 61 -9.36 -6.29 -11.61
CA SER A 61 -10.00 -6.54 -10.32
C SER A 61 -9.27 -5.83 -9.18
N VAL A 62 -9.90 -4.82 -8.56
CA VAL A 62 -9.36 -4.19 -7.36
C VAL A 62 -9.52 -5.13 -6.17
N TYR A 63 -8.41 -5.54 -5.56
CA TYR A 63 -8.41 -6.42 -4.39
C TYR A 63 -8.02 -5.70 -3.09
N ARG A 64 -7.40 -4.51 -3.18
CA ARG A 64 -6.98 -3.76 -1.99
C ARG A 64 -7.02 -2.26 -2.24
N GLN A 65 -7.68 -1.54 -1.32
CA GLN A 65 -7.65 -0.09 -1.23
C GLN A 65 -7.26 0.33 0.18
N ARG A 66 -6.40 1.33 0.33
CA ARG A 66 -5.91 1.83 1.63
C ARG A 66 -5.72 3.34 1.63
N ILE A 67 -5.77 3.93 2.82
CA ILE A 67 -5.26 5.27 3.09
C ILE A 67 -3.96 5.12 3.90
N TYR A 68 -2.89 5.70 3.39
CA TYR A 68 -1.58 5.75 4.03
C TYR A 68 -1.36 7.16 4.56
N VAL A 69 -1.11 7.27 5.86
CA VAL A 69 -0.83 8.56 6.52
C VAL A 69 0.62 8.59 6.93
N HIS A 70 1.36 9.56 6.43
CA HIS A 70 2.80 9.67 6.62
C HIS A 70 3.16 10.73 7.65
N ARG A 71 4.05 10.40 8.57
CA ARG A 71 4.61 11.35 9.55
C ARG A 71 6.10 11.16 9.71
N ALA A 72 6.83 12.24 9.92
CA ALA A 72 8.22 12.17 10.32
C ALA A 72 8.31 11.75 11.79
N ASP A 73 9.31 10.94 12.12
CA ASP A 73 9.75 10.67 13.49
C ASP A 73 11.19 11.20 13.65
N PRO A 74 11.35 12.45 14.14
CA PRO A 74 12.65 13.07 14.28
C PRO A 74 13.59 12.30 15.21
N ALA A 75 13.06 11.65 16.25
CA ALA A 75 13.87 10.95 17.25
C ALA A 75 14.61 9.75 16.65
N SER A 76 13.97 9.05 15.72
CA SER A 76 14.57 7.89 15.04
C SER A 76 15.07 8.19 13.63
N SER A 77 14.93 9.44 13.15
CA SER A 77 15.21 9.84 11.76
C SER A 77 14.48 8.95 10.74
N ARG A 78 13.25 8.55 11.06
CA ARG A 78 12.41 7.69 10.21
C ARG A 78 11.19 8.43 9.70
N ILE A 79 10.57 7.86 8.69
CA ILE A 79 9.20 8.19 8.31
C ILE A 79 8.32 7.02 8.67
N ILE A 80 7.18 7.31 9.28
CA ILE A 80 6.22 6.31 9.74
C ILE A 80 4.98 6.44 8.86
N THR A 81 4.53 5.31 8.30
CA THR A 81 3.26 5.23 7.58
C THR A 81 2.28 4.41 8.38
N ASP A 82 1.24 5.07 8.88
CA ASP A 82 0.06 4.43 9.43
C ASP A 82 -0.88 4.03 8.29
N ILE A 83 -1.39 2.80 8.32
CA ILE A 83 -2.22 2.23 7.24
C ILE A 83 -3.66 2.06 7.71
N TYR A 84 -4.60 2.56 6.93
CA TYR A 84 -6.03 2.49 7.18
C TYR A 84 -6.73 1.70 6.08
N ALA A 85 -7.62 0.79 6.47
CA ALA A 85 -8.48 0.01 5.60
C ALA A 85 -9.92 0.52 5.62
N PHE A 86 -10.57 0.52 4.46
CA PHE A 86 -12.00 0.81 4.33
C PHE A 86 -12.83 -0.35 4.90
N ARG A 87 -13.96 -0.03 5.55
CA ARG A 87 -14.85 -1.01 6.17
C ARG A 87 -15.89 -1.52 5.18
N GLY A 88 -16.07 -2.83 5.10
CA GLY A 88 -17.12 -3.45 4.29
C GLY A 88 -17.23 -2.86 2.88
N LYS A 89 -18.42 -2.36 2.52
CA LYS A 89 -18.72 -1.79 1.19
C LYS A 89 -18.18 -0.38 0.97
N ASP A 90 -17.52 0.24 1.95
CA ASP A 90 -16.94 1.58 1.74
C ASP A 90 -15.81 1.57 0.71
N ALA A 91 -15.11 0.44 0.55
CA ALA A 91 -14.11 0.25 -0.49
C ALA A 91 -14.67 0.49 -1.91
N GLU A 92 -15.91 0.06 -2.16
CA GLU A 92 -16.57 0.23 -3.46
C GLU A 92 -16.82 1.71 -3.80
N LYS A 93 -17.12 2.53 -2.78
CA LYS A 93 -17.43 3.97 -2.94
C LYS A 93 -16.20 4.79 -3.36
N VAL A 94 -15.00 4.30 -3.03
CA VAL A 94 -13.74 5.03 -3.23
C VAL A 94 -12.92 4.51 -4.41
N LEU A 95 -13.47 3.59 -5.21
CA LEU A 95 -12.82 3.11 -6.43
C LEU A 95 -12.44 4.28 -7.35
N GLY A 96 -11.17 4.31 -7.77
CA GLY A 96 -10.63 5.38 -8.60
C GLY A 96 -10.41 6.71 -7.86
N ALA A 97 -10.36 6.73 -6.52
CA ALA A 97 -10.06 7.94 -5.75
C ALA A 97 -8.66 8.52 -6.03
N HIS A 98 -7.78 7.76 -6.68
CA HIS A 98 -6.51 8.25 -7.23
C HIS A 98 -6.71 9.23 -8.41
N LYS A 99 -7.87 9.22 -9.08
CA LYS A 99 -8.24 10.18 -10.14
C LYS A 99 -9.11 11.31 -9.61
N ASP A 100 -9.90 11.02 -8.60
CA ASP A 100 -10.86 11.96 -8.00
C ASP A 100 -10.88 11.79 -6.47
N SER A 101 -10.10 12.62 -5.77
CA SER A 101 -10.00 12.56 -4.31
C SER A 101 -11.28 13.01 -3.60
N SER A 102 -12.25 13.62 -4.29
CA SER A 102 -13.52 14.02 -3.67
C SER A 102 -14.32 12.83 -3.15
N LYS A 103 -14.09 11.63 -3.71
CA LYS A 103 -14.65 10.35 -3.23
C LYS A 103 -14.22 10.00 -1.80
N LEU A 104 -13.14 10.59 -1.31
CA LEU A 104 -12.65 10.41 0.06
C LEU A 104 -13.34 11.35 1.06
N LYS A 105 -14.22 12.25 0.60
CA LYS A 105 -14.96 13.16 1.47
C LYS A 105 -15.84 12.36 2.45
N GLY A 106 -15.73 12.70 3.72
CA GLY A 106 -16.47 12.04 4.81
C GLY A 106 -15.73 10.86 5.44
N PHE A 107 -14.60 10.40 4.87
CA PHE A 107 -13.72 9.47 5.55
C PHE A 107 -12.79 10.19 6.54
N SER A 108 -12.48 9.52 7.64
CA SER A 108 -11.57 9.98 8.68
C SER A 108 -10.91 8.80 9.38
N PRO A 109 -9.86 9.01 10.19
CA PRO A 109 -9.27 7.94 10.99
C PRO A 109 -10.29 7.17 11.85
N ALA A 110 -11.36 7.81 12.32
CA ALA A 110 -12.40 7.19 13.14
C ALA A 110 -13.36 6.28 12.33
N SER A 111 -13.55 6.60 11.05
CA SER A 111 -14.47 5.85 10.16
C SER A 111 -13.80 4.68 9.45
N MET A 112 -12.52 4.42 9.70
CA MET A 112 -11.72 3.38 9.03
C MET A 112 -11.04 2.47 10.05
N ASP A 113 -10.62 1.29 9.60
CA ASP A 113 -9.85 0.38 10.43
C ASP A 113 -8.36 0.69 10.28
N LYS A 114 -7.78 1.29 11.31
CA LYS A 114 -6.33 1.42 11.41
C LYS A 114 -5.73 0.05 11.63
N LEU A 115 -4.76 -0.35 10.81
CA LEU A 115 -3.93 -1.51 11.15
C LEU A 115 -3.26 -1.25 12.51
N SER A 116 -3.07 -2.31 13.29
CA SER A 116 -2.51 -2.20 14.65
C SER A 116 -1.21 -1.37 14.64
N ASN A 117 -0.91 -0.66 15.73
CA ASN A 117 0.25 0.25 15.75
C ASN A 117 1.59 -0.46 15.42
N GLY A 118 1.70 -1.77 15.67
CA GLY A 118 2.86 -2.58 15.27
C GLY A 118 2.99 -2.79 13.75
N CYS A 119 1.95 -2.52 12.98
CA CYS A 119 1.90 -2.67 11.52
C CYS A 119 2.23 -1.40 10.73
N ALA A 120 2.59 -0.31 11.42
CA ALA A 120 3.09 0.87 10.72
C ALA A 120 4.36 0.51 9.92
N MET A 121 4.47 1.04 8.71
CA MET A 121 5.70 0.91 7.92
C MET A 121 6.72 1.92 8.43
N LEU A 122 7.93 1.45 8.73
CA LEU A 122 9.04 2.26 9.18
C LEU A 122 10.01 2.45 8.01
N TRP A 123 10.10 3.68 7.52
CA TRP A 123 10.91 4.04 6.37
C TRP A 123 12.22 4.67 6.79
N LYS A 124 13.30 4.25 6.15
CA LYS A 124 14.61 4.89 6.19
C LYS A 124 15.08 5.22 4.76
N ALA A 125 15.78 6.32 4.61
CA ALA A 125 16.51 6.62 3.39
C ALA A 125 17.74 5.70 3.29
N VAL A 126 18.00 5.14 2.11
CA VAL A 126 19.18 4.33 1.81
C VAL A 126 19.65 4.73 0.41
N GLY A 127 20.69 5.56 0.34
CA GLY A 127 21.15 6.13 -0.93
C GLY A 127 20.07 7.00 -1.58
N ASP A 128 19.68 6.66 -2.80
CA ASP A 128 18.62 7.31 -3.58
C ASP A 128 17.23 6.68 -3.37
N SER A 129 17.15 5.68 -2.50
CA SER A 129 15.98 4.84 -2.29
C SER A 129 15.44 4.97 -0.87
N PHE A 130 14.23 4.45 -0.65
CA PHE A 130 13.62 4.31 0.66
C PHE A 130 13.30 2.85 0.94
N GLU A 131 13.74 2.38 2.10
CA GLU A 131 13.43 1.04 2.58
C GLU A 131 12.40 1.14 3.71
N GLY A 132 11.23 0.57 3.48
CA GLY A 132 10.14 0.44 4.43
C GLY A 132 10.08 -0.97 4.98
N VAL A 133 9.97 -1.10 6.30
CA VAL A 133 9.78 -2.40 6.97
C VAL A 133 8.62 -2.33 7.95
N GLN A 134 7.83 -3.40 8.02
CA GLN A 134 6.97 -3.63 9.18
C GLN A 134 7.76 -4.31 10.28
N ASN A 135 7.47 -3.95 11.53
CA ASN A 135 8.00 -4.71 12.66
C ASN A 135 7.25 -6.05 12.75
N ALA A 136 7.86 -7.10 12.23
CA ALA A 136 7.27 -8.44 12.19
C ALA A 136 6.85 -8.97 13.57
N GLU A 137 7.49 -8.55 14.66
CA GLU A 137 7.16 -9.04 16.02
C GLU A 137 5.87 -8.44 16.56
N SER A 138 5.49 -7.25 16.09
CA SER A 138 4.33 -6.51 16.61
C SER A 138 3.23 -6.30 15.58
N CYS A 139 3.52 -6.47 14.29
CA CYS A 139 2.50 -6.34 13.25
C CYS A 139 1.67 -7.60 13.16
N HIS A 140 0.51 -7.55 13.78
CA HIS A 140 -0.48 -8.59 13.65
C HIS A 140 -1.82 -7.97 13.31
N TYR A 141 -2.55 -8.64 12.43
CA TYR A 141 -3.82 -8.19 11.88
C TYR A 141 -4.79 -9.36 11.87
N ILE A 142 -6.02 -9.12 12.31
CA ILE A 142 -7.12 -10.09 12.18
C ILE A 142 -8.00 -9.55 11.05
N PRO A 143 -8.01 -10.19 9.87
CA PRO A 143 -8.91 -9.78 8.79
C PRO A 143 -10.37 -9.89 9.23
N SER A 144 -11.20 -8.94 8.80
CA SER A 144 -12.65 -9.04 9.00
C SER A 144 -13.16 -10.36 8.41
N GLY A 145 -13.84 -11.17 9.24
CA GLY A 145 -14.41 -12.46 8.84
C GLY A 145 -13.48 -13.68 9.01
N ILE A 146 -12.27 -13.50 9.54
CA ILE A 146 -11.34 -14.59 9.87
C ILE A 146 -11.02 -14.50 11.37
N SER A 147 -11.04 -15.62 12.09
CA SER A 147 -10.74 -15.67 13.54
C SER A 147 -9.23 -15.75 13.84
N GLU A 148 -8.43 -16.10 12.84
CA GLU A 148 -6.99 -16.28 12.98
C GLU A 148 -6.22 -14.96 12.78
N LYS A 149 -5.20 -14.77 13.62
CA LYS A 149 -4.32 -13.61 13.65
C LYS A 149 -3.19 -13.82 12.65
N ILE A 150 -3.14 -12.98 11.63
CA ILE A 150 -2.08 -13.00 10.62
C ILE A 150 -0.93 -12.11 11.08
N ARG A 151 0.29 -12.65 11.00
CA ARG A 151 1.54 -11.89 11.15
C ARG A 151 1.93 -11.31 9.80
N LEU A 152 2.21 -10.02 9.74
CA LEU A 152 2.76 -9.39 8.53
C LEU A 152 4.20 -8.95 8.79
N SER A 153 5.04 -9.07 7.77
CA SER A 153 6.46 -8.74 7.83
C SER A 153 6.93 -8.16 6.50
N ASP A 154 6.16 -7.23 5.96
CA ASP A 154 6.43 -6.67 4.64
C ASP A 154 7.73 -5.86 4.66
N ARG A 155 8.52 -6.00 3.59
CA ARG A 155 9.65 -5.15 3.25
C ARG A 155 9.38 -4.54 1.89
N ILE A 156 9.46 -3.22 1.79
CA ILE A 156 9.20 -2.49 0.55
C ILE A 156 10.41 -1.62 0.26
N VAL A 157 10.89 -1.67 -0.97
CA VAL A 157 11.94 -0.75 -1.46
C VAL A 157 11.31 0.13 -2.53
N LEU A 158 11.40 1.44 -2.31
CA LEU A 158 10.98 2.46 -3.26
C LEU A 158 12.21 3.19 -3.78
N SER A 159 12.52 3.00 -5.05
CA SER A 159 13.62 3.68 -5.74
C SER A 159 13.05 4.62 -6.81
N PRO A 160 13.89 5.47 -7.44
CA PRO A 160 13.46 6.30 -8.56
C PRO A 160 12.92 5.50 -9.75
N ALA A 161 13.33 4.24 -9.91
CA ALA A 161 13.01 3.41 -11.06
C ALA A 161 11.91 2.36 -10.78
N ALA A 162 11.72 1.94 -9.54
CA ALA A 162 10.88 0.79 -9.23
C ALA A 162 10.33 0.78 -7.80
N LEU A 163 9.29 -0.03 -7.61
CA LEU A 163 8.79 -0.45 -6.32
C LEU A 163 8.93 -1.98 -6.21
N SER A 164 9.67 -2.43 -5.21
CA SER A 164 9.87 -3.85 -4.89
C SER A 164 9.22 -4.17 -3.56
N THR A 165 8.55 -5.33 -3.48
CA THR A 165 7.85 -5.82 -2.28
C THR A 165 8.08 -7.30 -2.10
#